data_AF-A0A936XDN6-F1
#
_entry.id   AF-A0A936XDN6-F1
#
_cell.length_a   1.000
_cell.length_b   1.000
_cell.length_c   1.000
_cell.angle_alpha   90.00
_cell.angle_beta   90.00
_cell.angle_gamma   90.00
#
_symmetry.space_group_name_H-M   'P 1'
#
loop_
_entity.id
_entity.type
_entity.pdbx_description
1 polymer ?
#
loop_
_entity_poly.entity_id
_entity_poly.type
_entity_poly.pdbx_seq_one_letter_code
_entity_poly.pdbx_strand_id
1 'polypeptide(L)'
;MAYYTFQISVPENMHGYVLSSQVNFRIAGINNLSPGYNNVGAIYTAEIPGNGAAVDGMHNTSAKFTGSDLVTVCANNEFSYSFAAQDDDADELRYSFCTAYASTSGAGGNASPTAPPPFPQVPYDYPTYNESEPLGQFVTVDPLSGLITGIAPQEGIYVVTVCVQELRNGNVIATQRKDIQIFIANCTIASASLLPEYYLCKNSQTITISNQSNSPLMLHPTGSLQTLQTACCTAQRAQPLHTLFQRLVFTK
;
A
#
# COMPACT_ATOMS: atom_id res chain seq x y z
N MET A 1 -12.65 -9.22 -16.20
CA MET A 1 -13.35 -8.60 -15.06
C MET A 1 -14.70 -8.12 -15.55
N ALA A 2 -15.76 -8.30 -14.77
CA ALA A 2 -17.09 -7.81 -15.09
C ALA A 2 -17.52 -6.84 -13.98
N TYR A 3 -18.02 -5.67 -14.37
CA TYR A 3 -18.56 -4.67 -13.45
C TYR A 3 -20.08 -4.75 -13.50
N TYR A 4 -20.71 -4.82 -12.32
CA TYR A 4 -22.15 -4.78 -12.18
C TYR A 4 -22.52 -3.52 -11.41
N THR A 5 -23.43 -2.74 -11.96
CA THR A 5 -23.93 -1.52 -11.33
C THR A 5 -25.43 -1.65 -11.16
N PHE A 6 -25.90 -1.42 -9.95
CA PHE A 6 -27.31 -1.39 -9.60
C PHE A 6 -27.60 -0.11 -8.82
N GLN A 7 -28.82 0.39 -8.95
CA GLN A 7 -29.31 1.49 -8.13
C GLN A 7 -30.25 0.93 -7.07
N ILE A 8 -29.97 1.25 -5.81
CA ILE A 8 -30.80 0.91 -4.66
C ILE A 8 -31.06 2.20 -3.89
N SER A 9 -32.30 2.42 -3.48
CA SER A 9 -32.68 3.47 -2.55
C SER A 9 -32.76 2.88 -1.16
N VAL A 10 -32.05 3.48 -0.21
CA VAL A 10 -32.11 3.10 1.22
C VAL A 10 -32.78 4.21 2.02
N PRO A 11 -33.56 3.90 3.07
CA PRO A 11 -34.13 4.93 3.94
C PRO A 11 -33.08 5.78 4.65
N GLU A 12 -33.43 7.02 4.94
CA GLU A 12 -32.59 7.86 5.78
C GLU A 12 -32.53 7.35 7.22
N ASN A 13 -31.35 7.31 7.84
CA ASN A 13 -31.19 6.99 9.24
C ASN A 13 -29.95 7.66 9.90
N MET A 14 -29.87 7.58 11.23
CA MET A 14 -28.80 8.22 12.00
C MET A 14 -27.47 7.46 12.01
N HIS A 15 -27.48 6.17 11.69
CA HIS A 15 -26.34 5.26 11.88
C HIS A 15 -25.62 4.88 10.58
N GLY A 16 -26.25 5.04 9.42
CA GLY A 16 -25.72 4.65 8.13
C GLY A 16 -26.02 3.20 7.76
N TYR A 17 -25.28 2.69 6.78
CA TYR A 17 -25.34 1.32 6.29
C TYR A 17 -23.93 0.75 6.12
N VAL A 18 -23.79 -0.54 6.41
CA VAL A 18 -22.59 -1.30 6.05
C VAL A 18 -22.98 -2.25 4.92
N LEU A 19 -22.36 -2.06 3.76
CA LEU A 19 -22.41 -2.99 2.65
C LEU A 19 -21.34 -4.05 2.88
N SER A 20 -21.69 -5.33 2.74
CA SER A 20 -20.74 -6.42 2.85
C SER A 20 -20.94 -7.45 1.74
N SER A 21 -19.84 -7.97 1.23
CA SER A 21 -19.81 -9.06 0.26
C SER A 21 -18.69 -10.01 0.61
N GLN A 22 -18.98 -11.31 0.61
CA GLN A 22 -17.99 -12.33 0.91
C GLN A 22 -17.57 -13.12 -0.32
N VAL A 23 -16.33 -13.58 -0.34
CA VAL A 23 -15.81 -14.57 -1.29
C VAL A 23 -15.24 -15.75 -0.53
N ASN A 24 -15.38 -16.93 -1.14
CA ASN A 24 -15.10 -18.19 -0.47
C ASN A 24 -13.65 -18.28 0.01
N PHE A 25 -12.65 -18.10 -0.86
CA PHE A 25 -11.23 -18.21 -0.52
C PHE A 25 -10.39 -17.17 -1.27
N ARG A 26 -9.42 -16.56 -0.57
CA ARG A 26 -8.23 -15.96 -1.19
C ARG A 26 -7.33 -17.07 -1.76
N ILE A 27 -6.23 -16.70 -2.41
CA ILE A 27 -5.25 -17.70 -2.84
C ILE A 27 -4.66 -18.42 -1.62
N ALA A 28 -4.25 -19.68 -1.81
CA ALA A 28 -3.53 -20.42 -0.79
C ALA A 28 -2.08 -19.93 -0.66
N GLY A 29 -1.45 -20.20 0.49
CA GLY A 29 -0.04 -19.86 0.72
C GLY A 29 0.21 -18.37 0.98
N ILE A 30 -0.69 -17.69 1.71
CA ILE A 30 -0.47 -16.31 2.15
C ILE A 30 0.55 -16.28 3.30
N ASN A 31 1.65 -15.55 3.11
CA ASN A 31 2.83 -15.55 3.96
C ASN A 31 2.71 -14.70 5.23
N ASN A 32 1.80 -13.73 5.28
CA ASN A 32 1.57 -12.90 6.47
C ASN A 32 0.42 -13.40 7.36
N LEU A 33 -0.05 -14.62 7.14
CA LEU A 33 -1.02 -15.30 8.01
C LEU A 33 -0.31 -16.38 8.83
N SER A 34 -0.86 -16.71 10.02
CA SER A 34 -0.27 -17.72 10.89
C SER A 34 -0.14 -19.07 10.15
N PRO A 35 0.92 -19.85 10.41
CA PRO A 35 1.10 -21.16 9.78
C PRO A 35 -0.12 -22.08 9.92
N GLY A 36 -0.49 -22.74 8.82
CA GLY A 36 -1.61 -23.68 8.77
C GLY A 36 -2.95 -23.06 8.32
N TYR A 37 -3.04 -21.74 8.24
CA TYR A 37 -4.18 -21.08 7.62
C TYR A 37 -4.06 -21.11 6.09
N ASN A 38 -4.82 -22.03 5.48
CA ASN A 38 -5.05 -22.09 4.04
C ASN A 38 -6.55 -21.89 3.79
N ASN A 39 -6.89 -21.48 2.56
CA ASN A 39 -8.28 -21.27 2.15
C ASN A 39 -9.00 -20.29 3.10
N VAL A 40 -8.42 -19.10 3.31
CA VAL A 40 -9.04 -18.03 4.11
C VAL A 40 -9.89 -17.17 3.18
N GLY A 41 -11.21 -17.18 3.35
CA GLY A 41 -12.12 -16.32 2.59
C GLY A 41 -12.05 -14.87 2.97
N ALA A 42 -12.64 -13.99 2.16
CA ALA A 42 -12.60 -12.54 2.36
C ALA A 42 -14.00 -11.97 2.55
N ILE A 43 -14.12 -10.94 3.38
CA ILE A 43 -15.28 -10.05 3.42
C ILE A 43 -14.81 -8.66 3.01
N TYR A 44 -15.40 -8.14 1.94
CA TYR A 44 -15.22 -6.74 1.51
C TYR A 44 -16.36 -5.91 2.07
N THR A 45 -16.04 -4.70 2.52
CA THR A 45 -16.99 -3.81 3.19
C THR A 45 -16.91 -2.40 2.61
N ALA A 46 -18.05 -1.74 2.53
CA ALA A 46 -18.14 -0.31 2.28
C ALA A 46 -19.17 0.32 3.22
N GLU A 47 -18.96 1.57 3.60
CA GLU A 47 -19.83 2.28 4.54
C GLU A 47 -20.57 3.40 3.82
N ILE A 48 -21.89 3.47 4.05
CA ILE A 48 -22.70 4.65 3.75
C ILE A 48 -22.92 5.36 5.08
N PRO A 49 -22.41 6.58 5.27
CA PRO A 49 -22.57 7.34 6.52
C PRO A 49 -24.03 7.62 6.85
N GLY A 50 -24.36 7.75 8.13
CA GLY A 50 -25.66 8.24 8.60
C GLY A 50 -25.65 9.74 8.90
N ASN A 51 -26.83 10.34 9.07
CA ASN A 51 -26.95 11.76 9.44
C ASN A 51 -26.46 12.08 10.87
N GLY A 52 -26.13 11.06 11.68
CA GLY A 52 -25.53 11.24 12.99
C GLY A 52 -24.02 11.55 12.95
N ALA A 53 -23.33 11.16 11.88
CA ALA A 53 -21.87 11.35 11.76
C ALA A 53 -21.50 12.77 11.32
N ALA A 54 -22.31 13.36 10.42
CA ALA A 54 -22.22 14.75 10.02
C ALA A 54 -23.58 15.24 9.50
N VAL A 55 -23.77 16.57 9.49
CA VAL A 55 -24.88 17.19 8.75
C VAL A 55 -24.77 16.76 7.30
N ASP A 56 -25.87 16.27 6.74
CA ASP A 56 -25.93 15.75 5.38
C ASP A 56 -25.02 14.55 5.12
N GLY A 57 -24.68 13.80 6.17
CA GLY A 57 -23.78 12.64 6.10
C GLY A 57 -24.19 11.67 5.00
N MET A 58 -25.49 11.32 4.90
CA MET A 58 -25.97 10.37 3.89
C MET A 58 -25.81 10.82 2.43
N HIS A 59 -25.63 12.13 2.18
CA HIS A 59 -25.25 12.63 0.86
C HIS A 59 -23.72 12.58 0.72
N ASN A 60 -23.22 11.34 0.67
CA ASN A 60 -21.81 11.04 0.49
C ASN A 60 -21.60 10.29 -0.84
N THR A 61 -20.61 10.70 -1.62
CA THR A 61 -20.24 10.04 -2.88
C THR A 61 -19.28 8.86 -2.72
N SER A 62 -18.77 8.68 -1.49
CA SER A 62 -17.83 7.65 -1.05
C SER A 62 -16.50 7.65 -1.79
N ALA A 63 -15.42 7.47 -1.04
CA ALA A 63 -14.07 7.36 -1.57
C ALA A 63 -13.91 6.09 -2.42
N LYS A 64 -13.43 6.25 -3.65
CA LYS A 64 -13.21 5.17 -4.62
C LYS A 64 -11.73 5.02 -4.89
N PHE A 65 -11.17 3.87 -4.51
CA PHE A 65 -9.77 3.53 -4.81
C PHE A 65 -9.51 3.50 -6.33
N THR A 66 -8.41 4.11 -6.76
CA THR A 66 -8.05 4.24 -8.19
C THR A 66 -6.96 3.26 -8.65
N GLY A 67 -6.32 2.56 -7.70
CA GLY A 67 -5.23 1.61 -7.96
C GLY A 67 -5.65 0.30 -8.62
N SER A 68 -4.67 -0.44 -9.15
CA SER A 68 -4.86 -1.75 -9.79
C SER A 68 -4.91 -2.90 -8.77
N ASP A 69 -5.85 -3.83 -8.93
CA ASP A 69 -6.00 -4.95 -8.00
C ASP A 69 -4.89 -6.02 -8.12
N LEU A 70 -4.12 -5.99 -9.21
CA LEU A 70 -3.00 -6.90 -9.43
C LEU A 70 -1.68 -6.14 -9.24
N VAL A 71 -0.89 -6.57 -8.25
CA VAL A 71 0.38 -5.94 -7.87
C VAL A 71 1.46 -7.01 -7.74
N THR A 72 2.60 -6.78 -8.39
CA THR A 72 3.82 -7.60 -8.26
C THR A 72 4.99 -6.72 -7.89
N VAL A 73 5.71 -7.10 -6.83
CA VAL A 73 6.85 -6.35 -6.25
C VAL A 73 8.07 -7.27 -6.15
N CYS A 74 9.28 -6.75 -6.28
CA CYS A 74 10.49 -7.57 -6.05
C CYS A 74 10.83 -7.67 -4.57
N ALA A 75 11.07 -8.90 -4.11
CA ALA A 75 11.51 -9.19 -2.75
C ALA A 75 12.75 -8.40 -2.36
N ASN A 76 12.82 -7.96 -1.10
CA ASN A 76 13.97 -7.27 -0.52
C ASN A 76 14.43 -6.01 -1.27
N ASN A 77 13.53 -5.35 -2.01
CA ASN A 77 13.82 -4.11 -2.72
C ASN A 77 12.85 -3.01 -2.27
N GLU A 78 13.28 -1.77 -2.45
CA GLU A 78 12.39 -0.62 -2.31
C GLU A 78 11.28 -0.69 -3.35
N PHE A 79 10.06 -0.37 -2.92
CA PHE A 79 8.92 -0.28 -3.80
C PHE A 79 7.99 0.84 -3.35
N SER A 80 7.12 1.23 -4.27
CA SER A 80 6.01 2.12 -3.98
C SER A 80 4.75 1.62 -4.67
N TYR A 81 3.62 1.64 -3.98
CA TYR A 81 2.32 1.28 -4.54
C TYR A 81 1.23 2.19 -3.99
N SER A 82 0.34 2.68 -4.85
CA SER A 82 -0.66 3.68 -4.47
C SER A 82 -2.00 3.04 -4.16
N PHE A 83 -2.51 3.30 -2.95
CA PHE A 83 -3.89 3.11 -2.55
C PHE A 83 -4.67 4.43 -2.58
N ALA A 84 -4.29 5.37 -3.45
CA ALA A 84 -5.04 6.61 -3.62
C ALA A 84 -6.51 6.32 -3.93
N ALA A 85 -7.37 7.17 -3.41
CA ALA A 85 -8.80 7.15 -3.64
C ALA A 85 -9.26 8.54 -4.05
N GLN A 86 -10.35 8.58 -4.81
CA GLN A 86 -11.00 9.80 -5.23
C GLN A 86 -12.34 9.92 -4.51
N ASP A 87 -12.64 11.12 -4.01
CA ASP A 87 -13.95 11.49 -3.51
C ASP A 87 -14.51 12.68 -4.30
N ASP A 88 -15.76 12.59 -4.74
CA ASP A 88 -16.36 13.58 -5.65
C ASP A 88 -17.02 14.74 -4.88
N ASP A 89 -17.28 14.59 -3.59
CA ASP A 89 -17.83 15.63 -2.71
C ASP A 89 -16.76 16.36 -1.86
N ALA A 90 -15.48 16.04 -2.12
CA ALA A 90 -14.29 16.72 -1.60
C ALA A 90 -14.10 16.63 -0.08
N ASP A 91 -14.51 15.52 0.54
CA ASP A 91 -14.10 15.17 1.90
C ASP A 91 -12.57 14.98 2.04
N GLU A 92 -12.03 15.22 3.24
CA GLU A 92 -10.62 14.90 3.53
C GLU A 92 -10.47 13.38 3.63
N LEU A 93 -9.49 12.83 2.93
CA LEU A 93 -9.18 11.41 2.94
C LEU A 93 -7.97 11.12 3.83
N ARG A 94 -8.14 10.17 4.76
CA ARG A 94 -7.06 9.70 5.64
C ARG A 94 -6.83 8.21 5.50
N TYR A 95 -5.60 7.84 5.18
CA TYR A 95 -5.23 6.46 4.90
C TYR A 95 -4.52 5.80 6.08
N SER A 96 -4.80 4.53 6.29
CA SER A 96 -4.08 3.69 7.25
C SER A 96 -4.11 2.23 6.84
N PHE A 97 -3.11 1.46 7.30
CA PHE A 97 -3.24 0.01 7.30
C PHE A 97 -4.34 -0.39 8.28
N CYS A 98 -5.12 -1.41 7.89
CA CYS A 98 -6.17 -1.93 8.73
C CYS A 98 -6.37 -3.42 8.49
N THR A 99 -7.13 -4.06 9.38
CA THR A 99 -7.32 -5.50 9.35
C THR A 99 -8.07 -5.94 8.10
N ALA A 100 -7.61 -7.03 7.47
CA ALA A 100 -8.39 -7.78 6.50
C ALA A 100 -9.44 -8.64 7.22
N TYR A 101 -10.62 -8.78 6.64
CA TYR A 101 -11.67 -9.64 7.19
C TYR A 101 -11.67 -11.02 6.56
N ALA A 102 -11.94 -12.03 7.38
CA ALA A 102 -12.10 -13.41 6.99
C ALA A 102 -13.59 -13.79 6.94
N SER A 103 -14.01 -14.51 5.89
CA SER A 103 -15.33 -15.13 5.90
C SER A 103 -15.31 -16.42 6.71
N THR A 104 -16.30 -16.63 7.57
CA THR A 104 -16.43 -17.81 8.45
C THR A 104 -16.72 -19.12 7.74
N SER A 105 -17.03 -19.08 6.43
CA SER A 105 -17.34 -20.27 5.65
C SER A 105 -16.06 -21.00 5.20
N GLY A 106 -15.33 -21.61 6.15
CA GLY A 106 -14.24 -22.56 5.87
C GLY A 106 -14.67 -23.85 5.14
N ALA A 107 -15.77 -23.80 4.40
CA ALA A 107 -16.41 -24.93 3.74
C ALA A 107 -17.18 -24.52 2.47
N GLY A 108 -16.67 -23.60 1.65
CA GLY A 108 -17.24 -23.44 0.29
C GLY A 108 -18.55 -22.66 0.20
N GLY A 109 -19.03 -22.06 1.29
CA GLY A 109 -20.37 -21.49 1.36
C GLY A 109 -20.42 -20.01 0.98
N ASN A 110 -21.01 -19.71 -0.19
CA ASN A 110 -21.59 -18.39 -0.48
C ASN A 110 -22.84 -18.19 0.38
N ALA A 111 -22.70 -18.13 1.72
CA ALA A 111 -23.82 -17.75 2.57
C ALA A 111 -24.20 -16.31 2.20
N SER A 112 -25.33 -16.18 1.51
CA SER A 112 -25.88 -14.92 1.06
C SER A 112 -27.20 -14.69 1.80
N PRO A 113 -27.39 -13.55 2.49
CA PRO A 113 -26.43 -12.45 2.61
C PRO A 113 -25.28 -12.74 3.61
N THR A 114 -24.18 -12.01 3.47
CA THR A 114 -23.09 -12.01 4.45
C THR A 114 -23.60 -11.62 5.83
N ALA A 115 -23.12 -12.30 6.88
CA ALA A 115 -23.52 -11.99 8.26
C ALA A 115 -23.17 -10.54 8.63
N PRO A 116 -23.99 -9.85 9.46
CA PRO A 116 -23.69 -8.49 9.91
C PRO A 116 -22.42 -8.44 10.78
N PRO A 117 -21.78 -7.26 10.92
CA PRO A 117 -20.61 -7.08 11.80
C PRO A 117 -20.93 -7.40 13.27
N PRO A 118 -19.94 -7.76 14.11
CA PRO A 118 -18.50 -7.69 13.83
C PRO A 118 -18.00 -8.81 12.90
N PHE A 119 -17.16 -8.45 11.94
CA PHE A 119 -16.57 -9.40 11.00
C PHE A 119 -15.35 -10.10 11.63
N PRO A 120 -15.16 -11.40 11.38
CA PRO A 120 -13.93 -12.08 11.76
C PRO A 120 -12.74 -11.45 11.05
N GLN A 121 -11.61 -11.33 11.74
CA GLN A 121 -10.36 -10.85 11.18
C GLN A 121 -9.56 -12.01 10.58
N VAL A 122 -8.67 -11.71 9.64
CA VAL A 122 -7.67 -12.69 9.22
C VAL A 122 -6.69 -12.95 10.36
N PRO A 123 -6.18 -14.18 10.48
CA PRO A 123 -5.22 -14.55 11.52
C PRO A 123 -3.80 -14.19 11.05
N TYR A 124 -3.38 -12.94 11.29
CA TYR A 124 -2.02 -12.50 10.96
C TYR A 124 -0.96 -13.30 11.75
N ASP A 125 0.23 -13.47 11.16
CA ASP A 125 1.37 -14.15 11.81
C ASP A 125 2.10 -13.23 12.80
N TYR A 126 1.48 -13.03 13.96
CA TYR A 126 2.03 -12.21 15.03
C TYR A 126 3.31 -12.82 15.64
N PRO A 127 4.30 -11.99 16.04
CA PRO A 127 4.33 -10.53 15.95
C PRO A 127 4.89 -9.98 14.64
N THR A 128 5.38 -10.85 13.75
CA THR A 128 6.10 -10.47 12.52
C THR A 128 5.22 -9.65 11.57
N TYR A 129 3.97 -10.06 11.44
CA TYR A 129 2.96 -9.36 10.64
C TYR A 129 1.70 -9.15 11.48
N ASN A 130 1.06 -8.00 11.30
CA ASN A 130 -0.18 -7.61 11.95
C ASN A 130 -0.96 -6.66 11.04
N GLU A 131 -2.15 -6.24 11.45
CA GLU A 131 -3.01 -5.35 10.66
C GLU A 131 -2.42 -3.96 10.39
N SER A 132 -1.48 -3.49 11.21
CA SER A 132 -0.80 -2.20 11.02
C SER A 132 0.50 -2.34 10.22
N GLU A 133 1.04 -3.55 10.14
CA GLU A 133 2.29 -3.88 9.45
C GLU A 133 2.13 -5.17 8.61
N PRO A 134 1.20 -5.21 7.64
CA PRO A 134 0.89 -6.43 6.90
C PRO A 134 2.04 -6.91 6.01
N LEU A 135 3.00 -6.02 5.70
CA LEU A 135 4.25 -6.34 4.97
C LEU A 135 5.49 -6.24 5.87
N GLY A 136 5.30 -6.11 7.19
CA GLY A 136 6.35 -5.90 8.17
C GLY A 136 6.70 -4.43 8.39
N GLN A 137 7.50 -4.16 9.42
CA GLN A 137 7.81 -2.82 9.95
C GLN A 137 8.51 -1.84 8.97
N PHE A 138 9.08 -2.35 7.86
CA PHE A 138 9.82 -1.53 6.89
C PHE A 138 8.94 -0.95 5.79
N VAL A 139 7.63 -1.17 5.88
CA VAL A 139 6.64 -0.67 4.92
C VAL A 139 5.65 0.21 5.65
N THR A 140 5.44 1.41 5.12
CA THR A 140 4.55 2.42 5.69
C THR A 140 3.57 2.90 4.65
N VAL A 141 2.43 3.43 5.09
CA VAL A 141 1.46 4.12 4.24
C VAL A 141 1.45 5.60 4.59
N ASP A 142 1.56 6.45 3.58
CA ASP A 142 1.39 7.89 3.73
C ASP A 142 -0.11 8.18 4.01
N PRO A 143 -0.44 8.83 5.15
CA PRO A 143 -1.82 9.00 5.57
C PRO A 143 -2.60 10.03 4.75
N LEU A 144 -1.95 10.81 3.89
CA LEU A 144 -2.59 11.85 3.06
C LEU A 144 -2.78 11.38 1.61
N SER A 145 -1.86 10.58 1.08
CA SER A 145 -1.86 10.15 -0.32
C SER A 145 -2.24 8.68 -0.52
N GLY A 146 -2.22 7.88 0.55
CA GLY A 146 -2.39 6.42 0.46
C GLY A 146 -1.23 5.73 -0.25
N LEU A 147 -0.09 6.42 -0.43
CA LEU A 147 1.10 5.83 -1.02
C LEU A 147 1.79 4.92 -0.01
N ILE A 148 1.87 3.64 -0.32
CA ILE A 148 2.72 2.71 0.41
C ILE A 148 4.14 2.82 -0.12
N THR A 149 5.11 2.94 0.80
CA THR A 149 6.55 2.89 0.48
C THR A 149 7.31 2.08 1.51
N GLY A 150 8.42 1.49 1.08
CA GLY A 150 9.29 0.73 1.97
C GLY A 150 10.07 -0.36 1.27
N ILE A 151 10.65 -1.26 2.06
CA ILE A 151 11.38 -2.44 1.58
C ILE A 151 10.43 -3.65 1.64
N ALA A 152 10.19 -4.28 0.50
CA ALA A 152 9.36 -5.47 0.42
C ALA A 152 9.97 -6.64 1.22
N PRO A 153 9.17 -7.46 1.92
CA PRO A 153 9.65 -8.66 2.60
C PRO A 153 10.13 -9.74 1.60
N GLN A 154 10.33 -10.97 2.11
CA GLN A 154 10.74 -12.11 1.29
C GLN A 154 9.68 -12.49 0.24
N GLU A 155 10.09 -13.34 -0.70
CA GLU A 155 9.20 -13.86 -1.73
C GLU A 155 7.95 -14.53 -1.10
N GLY A 156 6.78 -14.28 -1.70
CA GLY A 156 5.54 -14.76 -1.14
C GLY A 156 4.31 -13.97 -1.57
N ILE A 157 3.17 -14.30 -0.99
CA ILE A 157 1.90 -13.62 -1.20
C ILE A 157 1.44 -13.02 0.11
N TYR A 158 1.08 -11.74 0.08
CA TYR A 158 0.74 -11.01 1.29
C TYR A 158 -0.64 -10.38 1.14
N VAL A 159 -1.52 -10.58 2.12
CA VAL A 159 -2.80 -9.85 2.17
C VAL A 159 -2.54 -8.47 2.78
N VAL A 160 -2.84 -7.42 2.02
CA VAL A 160 -2.64 -6.03 2.44
C VAL A 160 -3.95 -5.29 2.33
N THR A 161 -4.36 -4.67 3.43
CA THR A 161 -5.61 -3.94 3.51
C THR A 161 -5.35 -2.51 3.96
N VAL A 162 -5.83 -1.57 3.16
CA VAL A 162 -5.78 -0.13 3.46
C VAL A 162 -7.21 0.36 3.64
N CYS A 163 -7.41 1.10 4.72
CA CYS A 163 -8.62 1.85 4.99
C CYS A 163 -8.41 3.30 4.59
N VAL A 164 -9.41 3.88 3.94
CA VAL A 164 -9.52 5.32 3.73
C VAL A 164 -10.71 5.81 4.54
N GLN A 165 -10.44 6.69 5.50
CA GLN A 165 -11.47 7.41 6.24
C GLN A 165 -11.82 8.68 5.47
N GLU A 166 -13.12 8.92 5.31
CA GLU A 166 -13.68 10.16 4.77
C GLU A 166 -14.02 11.08 5.93
N LEU A 167 -13.47 12.29 5.93
CA LEU A 167 -13.65 13.30 6.97
C LEU A 167 -14.38 14.51 6.42
N ARG A 168 -15.57 14.75 6.97
CA ARG A 168 -16.38 15.93 6.67
C ARG A 168 -16.34 16.89 7.84
N ASN A 169 -15.81 18.09 7.62
CA ASN A 169 -15.61 19.10 8.66
C ASN A 169 -14.83 18.57 9.89
N GLY A 170 -13.85 17.69 9.66
CA GLY A 170 -13.00 17.10 10.69
C GLY A 170 -13.58 15.89 11.43
N ASN A 171 -14.81 15.46 11.13
CA ASN A 171 -15.41 14.24 11.69
C ASN A 171 -15.35 13.12 10.67
N VAL A 172 -14.94 11.91 11.09
CA VAL A 172 -15.00 10.72 10.25
C VAL A 172 -16.47 10.36 10.01
N ILE A 173 -16.87 10.32 8.74
CA ILE A 173 -18.24 9.95 8.36
C ILE A 173 -18.35 8.50 7.90
N ALA A 174 -17.35 8.01 7.19
CA ALA A 174 -17.32 6.65 6.64
C ALA A 174 -15.88 6.16 6.50
N THR A 175 -15.72 4.84 6.47
CA THR A 175 -14.46 4.17 6.14
C THR A 175 -14.65 3.20 4.99
N GLN A 176 -13.94 3.44 3.89
CA GLN A 176 -13.86 2.49 2.79
C GLN A 176 -12.61 1.63 2.93
N ARG A 177 -12.69 0.36 2.52
CA ARG A 177 -11.63 -0.62 2.72
C ARG A 177 -11.26 -1.28 1.40
N LYS A 178 -9.97 -1.30 1.09
CA LYS A 178 -9.41 -2.05 -0.04
C LYS A 178 -8.47 -3.13 0.47
N ASP A 179 -8.82 -4.37 0.16
CA ASP A 179 -8.02 -5.57 0.42
C ASP A 179 -7.50 -6.10 -0.91
N ILE A 180 -6.19 -6.28 -1.01
CA ILE A 180 -5.52 -6.88 -2.16
C ILE A 180 -4.50 -7.93 -1.72
N GLN A 181 -4.15 -8.81 -2.65
CA GLN A 181 -3.05 -9.76 -2.48
C GLN A 181 -1.86 -9.25 -3.29
N ILE A 182 -0.77 -8.90 -2.61
CA ILE A 182 0.48 -8.46 -3.26
C ILE A 182 1.37 -9.68 -3.46
N PHE A 183 1.76 -9.91 -4.71
CA PHE A 183 2.70 -10.97 -5.07
C PHE A 183 4.13 -10.42 -5.00
N ILE A 184 4.93 -10.92 -4.06
CA ILE A 184 6.34 -10.57 -3.92
C ILE A 184 7.16 -11.63 -4.64
N ALA A 185 7.70 -11.25 -5.78
CA ALA A 185 8.47 -12.11 -6.66
C ALA A 185 9.96 -12.06 -6.30
N ASN A 186 10.64 -13.19 -6.47
CA ASN A 186 12.09 -13.20 -6.55
C ASN A 186 12.50 -12.65 -7.91
N CYS A 187 12.87 -11.38 -7.93
CA CYS A 187 13.42 -10.73 -9.10
C CYS A 187 14.70 -10.00 -8.77
N THR A 188 15.55 -9.89 -9.78
CA THR A 188 16.66 -8.95 -9.76
C THR A 188 16.14 -7.61 -10.27
N ILE A 189 16.43 -6.52 -9.57
CA ILE A 189 16.22 -5.16 -10.08
C ILE A 189 17.59 -4.60 -10.46
N ALA A 190 17.66 -3.84 -11.55
CA ALA A 190 18.79 -2.98 -11.85
C ALA A 190 18.75 -1.75 -10.92
N SER A 191 19.16 -1.90 -9.67
CA SER A 191 19.33 -0.78 -8.75
C SER A 191 20.81 -0.44 -8.61
N ALA A 192 21.13 0.84 -8.47
CA ALA A 192 22.50 1.25 -8.15
C ALA A 192 22.77 0.99 -6.66
N SER A 193 23.85 0.27 -6.35
CA SER A 193 24.36 0.10 -5.00
C SER A 193 25.54 1.03 -4.82
N LEU A 194 25.52 1.89 -3.81
CA LEU A 194 26.59 2.86 -3.55
C LEU A 194 27.27 2.53 -2.23
N LEU A 195 28.54 2.92 -2.08
CA LEU A 195 29.21 2.83 -0.78
C LEU A 195 28.51 3.77 0.23
N PRO A 196 28.34 3.35 1.50
CA PRO A 196 27.62 4.13 2.50
C PRO A 196 28.36 5.40 2.94
N GLU A 197 29.68 5.46 2.75
CA GLU A 197 30.51 6.61 3.08
C GLU A 197 31.56 6.88 2.00
N TYR A 198 31.73 8.16 1.65
CA TYR A 198 32.79 8.63 0.76
C TYR A 198 33.70 9.60 1.53
N TYR A 199 34.98 9.28 1.61
CA TYR A 199 35.97 10.12 2.28
C TYR A 199 36.64 11.04 1.25
N LEU A 200 36.50 12.35 1.45
CA LEU A 200 37.24 13.36 0.70
C LEU A 200 38.58 13.64 1.41
N CYS A 201 39.69 13.46 0.70
CA CYS A 201 41.02 13.79 1.21
C CYS A 201 41.37 15.26 0.94
N LYS A 202 41.66 16.03 2.01
CA LYS A 202 42.23 17.40 1.96
C LYS A 202 41.43 18.35 1.05
N ASN A 203 42.04 18.83 -0.04
CA ASN A 203 41.48 19.83 -0.94
C ASN A 203 40.78 19.20 -2.17
N SER A 204 40.48 17.90 -2.14
CA SER A 204 39.78 17.24 -3.24
C SER A 204 38.37 17.82 -3.39
N GLN A 205 38.02 18.21 -4.62
CA GLN A 205 36.70 18.73 -5.02
C GLN A 205 35.90 17.71 -5.83
N THR A 206 36.45 16.51 -6.00
CA THR A 206 35.88 15.45 -6.84
C THR A 206 35.66 14.21 -5.99
N ILE A 207 34.43 13.68 -6.04
CA ILE A 207 34.08 12.36 -5.52
C ILE A 207 33.85 11.45 -6.72
N THR A 208 34.51 10.29 -6.71
CA THR A 208 34.26 9.24 -7.68
C THR A 208 33.25 8.27 -7.09
N ILE A 209 32.06 8.25 -7.66
CA ILE A 209 31.00 7.33 -7.27
C ILE A 209 31.01 6.18 -8.26
N SER A 210 31.12 4.96 -7.74
CA SER A 210 31.02 3.73 -8.53
C SER A 210 29.80 2.94 -8.08
N ASN A 211 28.99 2.52 -9.04
CA ASN A 211 27.92 1.57 -8.77
C ASN A 211 28.52 0.19 -8.45
N GLN A 212 28.22 -0.30 -7.26
CA GLN A 212 28.60 -1.61 -6.69
C GLN A 212 27.53 -2.68 -6.91
N SER A 213 26.52 -2.42 -7.73
CA SER A 213 25.44 -3.37 -8.00
C SER A 213 25.92 -4.50 -8.90
N ASN A 214 25.75 -5.74 -8.45
CA ASN A 214 26.05 -6.94 -9.24
C ASN A 214 24.85 -7.39 -10.10
N SER A 215 23.87 -6.52 -10.33
CA SER A 215 22.64 -6.89 -11.03
C SER A 215 22.90 -7.14 -12.52
N PRO A 216 22.51 -8.31 -13.06
CA PRO A 216 22.70 -8.65 -14.48
C PRO A 216 21.83 -7.82 -15.42
N LEU A 217 20.88 -7.05 -14.88
CA LEU A 217 19.98 -6.17 -15.64
C LEU A 217 20.54 -4.75 -15.85
N MET A 218 21.70 -4.44 -15.28
CA MET A 218 22.38 -3.16 -15.49
C MET A 218 23.01 -3.11 -16.89
N LEU A 219 22.50 -2.22 -17.75
CA LEU A 219 23.04 -1.97 -19.10
C LEU A 219 24.41 -1.26 -19.09
N HIS A 220 24.81 -0.69 -17.95
CA HIS A 220 26.15 -0.15 -17.72
C HIS A 220 26.96 -1.09 -16.82
N PRO A 221 28.23 -1.39 -17.17
CA PRO A 221 29.06 -2.30 -16.41
C PRO A 221 29.29 -1.80 -14.98
N THR A 222 29.44 -2.76 -14.06
CA THR A 222 29.97 -2.53 -12.72
C THR A 222 31.23 -1.65 -12.82
N GLY A 223 31.26 -0.55 -12.07
CA GLY A 223 32.36 0.42 -12.14
C GLY A 223 32.22 1.54 -13.18
N SER A 224 31.04 1.81 -13.75
CA SER A 224 30.82 3.08 -14.47
C SER A 224 31.02 4.27 -13.53
N LEU A 225 32.15 4.97 -13.68
CA LEU A 225 32.54 6.10 -12.84
C LEU A 225 31.76 7.35 -13.26
N GLN A 226 31.00 7.93 -12.34
CA GLN A 226 30.53 9.30 -12.49
C GLN A 226 31.33 10.20 -11.56
N THR A 227 32.03 11.17 -12.16
CA THR A 227 32.74 12.22 -11.42
C THR A 227 31.76 13.36 -11.18
N LEU A 228 31.31 13.52 -9.93
CA LEU A 228 30.59 14.72 -9.52
C LEU A 228 31.61 15.75 -9.02
N GLN A 229 31.57 16.94 -9.61
CA GLN A 229 32.44 18.05 -9.26
C GLN A 229 31.66 18.99 -8.35
N THR A 230 31.92 18.93 -7.04
CA THR A 230 31.27 19.80 -6.06
C THR A 230 32.11 21.07 -5.93
N ALA A 231 31.55 22.21 -6.33
CA ALA A 231 32.14 23.50 -6.00
C ALA A 231 32.07 23.69 -4.47
N CYS A 232 33.24 23.84 -3.83
CA CYS A 232 33.45 24.06 -2.39
C CYS A 232 32.59 25.26 -1.87
N CYS A 233 32.12 25.35 -0.61
CA CYS A 233 32.56 24.74 0.64
C CYS A 233 31.41 24.75 1.69
N THR A 234 31.27 23.67 2.47
CA THR A 234 31.14 23.63 3.95
C THR A 234 31.01 22.15 4.36
N ALA A 235 31.75 21.71 5.38
CA ALA A 235 31.78 20.32 5.82
C ALA A 235 30.37 19.82 6.19
N GLN A 236 29.82 18.92 5.38
CA GLN A 236 28.61 18.19 5.70
C GLN A 236 28.80 16.71 5.39
N ARG A 237 28.35 15.88 6.33
CA ARG A 237 28.12 14.45 6.15
C ARG A 237 27.27 14.27 4.90
N ALA A 238 27.83 13.74 3.82
CA ALA A 238 27.04 13.35 2.66
C ALA A 238 26.39 12.00 2.99
N GLN A 239 25.18 12.04 3.56
CA GLN A 239 24.31 10.85 3.54
C GLN A 239 23.82 10.66 2.11
N PRO A 240 23.71 9.41 1.63
CA PRO A 240 23.15 9.17 0.30
C PRO A 240 21.68 9.58 0.30
N LEU A 241 21.35 10.73 -0.31
CA LEU A 241 20.00 10.99 -0.77
C LEU A 241 19.75 10.03 -1.94
N HIS A 242 18.90 9.03 -1.73
CA HIS A 242 18.27 8.29 -2.81
C HIS A 242 17.37 9.26 -3.58
N THR A 243 17.92 10.00 -4.53
CA THR A 243 17.13 10.83 -5.44
C THR A 243 17.70 10.72 -6.85
N LEU A 244 17.15 9.77 -7.59
CA LEU A 244 17.35 9.64 -9.03
C LEU A 244 16.59 10.80 -9.71
N PHE A 245 17.20 11.97 -9.83
CA PHE A 245 16.68 13.04 -10.71
C PHE A 245 17.06 12.72 -12.15
N GLN A 246 16.19 12.01 -12.87
CA GLN A 246 16.22 11.99 -14.33
C GLN A 246 15.39 13.17 -14.85
N ARG A 247 16.07 14.29 -15.10
CA ARG A 247 15.49 15.51 -15.69
C ARG A 247 15.35 15.28 -17.20
N LEU A 248 14.13 15.04 -17.67
CA LEU A 248 13.78 15.14 -19.10
C LEU A 248 12.77 16.28 -19.26
N VAL A 249 13.29 17.40 -19.77
CA VAL A 249 12.52 18.57 -20.19
C VAL A 249 12.00 18.29 -21.61
N PHE A 250 10.69 18.35 -21.81
CA PHE A 250 10.12 18.63 -23.13
C PHE A 250 9.05 19.71 -23.00
N THR A 251 9.35 20.87 -23.56
CA THR A 251 8.40 21.96 -23.80
C THR A 251 7.76 21.79 -25.18
N LYS A 252 6.44 21.68 -25.22
CA LYS A 252 5.56 22.75 -25.72
C LYS A 252 4.16 22.58 -25.15
#